data_AF-A0A0T1TV75-F1
#
_entry.id   AF-A0A0T1TV75-F1
#
_cell.length_a   1.000
_cell.length_b   1.000
_cell.length_c   1.000
_cell.angle_alpha   90.00
_cell.angle_beta   90.00
_cell.angle_gamma   90.00
#
_symmetry.space_group_name_H-M   'P 1'
#
loop_
_entity.id
_entity.type
_entity.pdbx_description
1 polymer ?
#
loop_
_entity_poly.entity_id
_entity_poly.type
_entity_poly.pdbx_seq_one_letter_code
_entity_poly.pdbx_strand_id
1 'polypeptide(L)'
;MLVGGVSVGAAQAQANIGPITYSIAFSNPRESDDNDLPEPYGEVVVRAPWGQQTALWEHPDRDINTPTLPRYPLFGGAEHRYVPHPVTEVCAFVGEDDTGINDDDILADGCVPYTGPGEYTISAEGGSVTVTVYNFG
;
A
#
# COMPACT_ATOMS: atom_id res chain seq x y z
N MET A 1 -37.24 -16.05 -34.97
CA MET A 1 -36.21 -15.86 -33.94
C MET A 1 -35.36 -14.66 -34.32
N LEU A 2 -35.45 -13.56 -33.58
CA LEU A 2 -34.53 -12.42 -33.68
C LEU A 2 -34.42 -11.87 -32.25
N VAL A 3 -33.39 -12.31 -31.52
CA VAL A 3 -33.06 -11.78 -30.19
C VAL A 3 -32.00 -10.73 -30.41
N GLY A 4 -32.38 -9.46 -30.32
CA GLY A 4 -31.46 -8.33 -30.38
C GLY A 4 -30.63 -8.28 -29.11
N GLY A 5 -29.34 -8.60 -29.22
CA GLY A 5 -28.37 -8.36 -28.17
C GLY A 5 -28.14 -6.86 -28.02
N VAL A 6 -28.72 -6.25 -26.98
CA VAL A 6 -28.30 -4.95 -26.49
C VAL A 6 -26.94 -5.16 -25.83
N SER A 7 -25.89 -4.71 -26.53
CA SER A 7 -24.57 -4.57 -25.95
C SER A 7 -24.65 -3.46 -24.91
N VAL A 8 -24.72 -3.83 -23.64
CA VAL A 8 -24.50 -2.92 -22.51
C VAL A 8 -23.04 -2.46 -22.61
N GLY A 9 -22.84 -1.26 -23.14
CA GLY A 9 -21.56 -0.59 -23.12
C GLY A 9 -21.10 -0.42 -21.67
N ALA A 10 -19.97 -1.02 -21.33
CA ALA A 10 -19.29 -0.75 -20.07
C ALA A 10 -19.00 0.76 -20.04
N ALA A 11 -19.63 1.47 -19.09
CA ALA A 11 -19.23 2.82 -18.77
C ALA A 11 -17.75 2.75 -18.36
N GLN A 12 -16.86 3.26 -19.23
CA GLN A 12 -15.47 3.48 -18.85
C GLN A 12 -15.51 4.55 -17.75
N ALA A 13 -15.48 4.11 -16.49
CA ALA A 13 -15.13 4.98 -15.38
C ALA A 13 -13.86 5.72 -15.80
N GLN A 14 -13.91 7.05 -15.75
CA GLN A 14 -12.79 7.88 -16.16
C GLN A 14 -11.58 7.42 -15.33
N ALA A 15 -10.61 6.81 -16.01
CA ALA A 15 -9.42 6.28 -15.38
C ALA A 15 -8.65 7.47 -14.81
N ASN A 16 -8.71 7.68 -13.49
CA ASN A 16 -7.94 8.72 -12.84
C ASN A 16 -6.46 8.41 -13.08
N ILE A 17 -5.77 9.33 -13.76
CA ILE A 17 -4.33 9.37 -13.97
C ILE A 17 -3.92 10.75 -13.47
N GLY A 18 -2.93 10.82 -12.60
CA GLY A 18 -2.61 12.11 -11.98
C GLY A 18 -1.87 11.99 -10.66
N PRO A 19 -1.77 13.11 -9.92
CA PRO A 19 -1.19 13.11 -8.59
C PRO A 19 -2.08 12.33 -7.60
N ILE A 20 -1.48 11.42 -6.85
CA ILE A 20 -2.04 10.82 -5.65
C ILE A 20 -1.46 11.50 -4.42
N THR A 21 -2.30 11.80 -3.44
CA THR A 21 -1.91 12.32 -2.12
C THR A 21 -2.24 11.28 -1.08
N TYR A 22 -1.26 10.83 -0.30
CA TYR A 22 -1.44 9.67 0.57
C TYR A 22 -0.55 9.71 1.82
N SER A 23 -0.86 8.87 2.79
CA SER A 23 0.05 8.50 3.88
C SER A 23 -0.05 7.00 4.13
N ILE A 24 0.93 6.45 4.84
CA ILE A 24 1.02 5.03 5.16
C ILE A 24 1.29 4.91 6.65
N ALA A 25 0.58 4.02 7.33
CA ALA A 25 0.85 3.62 8.70
C ALA A 25 1.26 2.14 8.71
N PHE A 26 2.30 1.84 9.47
CA PHE A 26 2.81 0.49 9.69
C PHE A 26 2.49 0.11 11.14
N SER A 27 2.00 -1.11 11.35
CA SER A 27 1.63 -1.60 12.67
C SER A 27 2.15 -3.02 12.84
N ASN A 28 3.04 -3.21 13.81
CA ASN A 28 3.43 -4.52 14.34
C ASN A 28 2.97 -4.60 15.81
N PRO A 29 1.86 -5.29 16.14
CA PRO A 29 1.45 -5.50 17.53
C PRO A 29 2.31 -6.51 18.30
N ARG A 30 3.22 -7.23 17.62
CA ARG A 30 4.12 -8.22 18.22
C ARG A 30 5.51 -7.64 18.52
N GLU A 31 5.79 -6.46 17.98
CA GLU A 31 7.00 -5.67 18.24
C GLU A 31 7.33 -5.69 19.73
N SER A 32 8.54 -6.13 20.06
CA SER A 32 9.01 -6.28 21.45
C SER A 32 10.45 -5.84 21.60
N ASP A 33 10.93 -5.01 20.67
CA ASP A 33 12.29 -4.46 20.63
C ASP A 33 12.46 -3.27 21.60
N ASP A 34 13.57 -2.52 21.47
CA ASP A 34 13.90 -1.42 22.39
C ASP A 34 12.95 -0.22 22.31
N ASN A 35 12.12 -0.10 21.26
CA ASN A 35 11.30 1.09 21.02
C ASN A 35 9.81 0.83 20.70
N ASP A 36 9.40 -0.44 20.56
CA ASP A 36 8.03 -0.88 20.29
C ASP A 36 7.43 -0.25 19.01
N LEU A 37 8.28 0.12 18.04
CA LEU A 37 7.84 0.66 16.75
C LEU A 37 8.39 -0.21 15.61
N PRO A 38 7.61 -0.39 14.53
CA PRO A 38 7.98 -1.32 13.47
C PRO A 38 9.20 -0.84 12.67
N GLU A 39 9.99 -1.79 12.19
CA GLU A 39 11.10 -1.58 11.26
C GLU A 39 10.76 -2.11 9.85
N PRO A 40 9.80 -1.48 9.13
CA PRO A 40 9.26 -2.06 7.91
C PRO A 40 10.25 -1.99 6.73
N TYR A 41 10.28 -3.06 5.95
CA TYR A 41 10.94 -3.11 4.64
C TYR A 41 10.03 -3.73 3.58
N GLY A 42 10.32 -3.49 2.30
CA GLY A 42 9.54 -3.95 1.16
C GLY A 42 8.94 -2.80 0.37
N GLU A 43 7.69 -2.95 -0.08
CA GLU A 43 7.02 -1.97 -0.93
C GLU A 43 5.53 -1.82 -0.66
N VAL A 44 5.04 -0.60 -0.91
CA VAL A 44 3.61 -0.28 -1.02
C VAL A 44 3.40 0.29 -2.42
N VAL A 45 2.49 -0.31 -3.19
CA VAL A 45 2.28 0.02 -4.60
C VAL A 45 0.80 0.23 -4.90
N VAL A 46 0.53 1.05 -5.91
CA VAL A 46 -0.78 1.08 -6.57
C VAL A 46 -0.69 0.40 -7.93
N ARG A 47 -1.71 -0.39 -8.30
CA ARG A 47 -1.69 -1.17 -9.54
C ARG A 47 -2.82 -0.81 -10.48
N ALA A 48 -2.50 -0.85 -11.77
CA ALA A 48 -3.46 -0.80 -12.87
C ALA A 48 -4.10 -2.18 -13.10
N PRO A 49 -5.27 -2.25 -13.75
CA PRO A 49 -5.93 -3.52 -14.05
C PRO A 49 -5.12 -4.43 -14.99
N TRP A 50 -4.13 -3.90 -15.70
CA TRP A 50 -3.19 -4.64 -16.55
C TRP A 50 -1.83 -4.92 -15.88
N GLY A 51 -1.72 -4.69 -14.57
CA GLY A 51 -0.54 -5.05 -13.77
C GLY A 51 0.59 -4.02 -13.76
N GLN A 52 0.48 -2.90 -14.47
CA GLN A 52 1.42 -1.78 -14.31
C GLN A 52 1.32 -1.22 -12.88
N GLN A 53 2.47 -0.87 -12.29
CA GLN A 53 2.54 -0.46 -10.90
C GLN A 53 3.24 0.89 -10.75
N THR A 54 2.87 1.62 -9.71
CA THR A 54 3.60 2.78 -9.20
C THR A 54 3.86 2.54 -7.72
N ALA A 55 5.13 2.43 -7.33
CA ALA A 55 5.50 2.40 -5.92
C ALA A 55 5.07 3.72 -5.26
N LEU A 56 4.47 3.64 -4.08
CA LEU A 56 4.21 4.79 -3.22
C LEU A 56 5.36 4.90 -2.20
N TRP A 57 5.77 3.77 -1.65
CA TRP A 57 6.89 3.66 -0.75
C TRP A 57 7.67 2.38 -1.06
N GLU A 58 8.99 2.45 -0.90
CA GLU A 58 9.90 1.32 -1.03
C GLU A 58 11.03 1.51 -0.03
N HIS A 59 11.42 0.44 0.65
CA HIS A 59 12.61 0.43 1.48
C HIS A 59 13.24 -0.96 1.42
N PRO A 60 14.56 -1.07 1.15
CA PRO A 60 15.22 -2.37 1.15
C PRO A 60 15.32 -2.90 2.58
N ASP A 61 15.33 -4.22 2.71
CA ASP A 61 15.80 -4.86 3.93
C ASP A 61 17.28 -4.47 4.18
N ARG A 62 17.57 -4.02 5.39
CA ARG A 62 18.90 -3.61 5.84
C ARG A 62 19.39 -4.45 7.02
N ASP A 63 18.77 -5.61 7.23
CA ASP A 63 18.91 -6.41 8.45
C ASP A 63 18.74 -5.46 9.66
N ILE A 64 19.48 -5.71 10.75
CA ILE A 64 19.50 -4.93 12.00
C ILE A 64 19.68 -3.41 11.87
N ASN A 65 19.89 -2.88 10.66
CA ASN A 65 19.95 -1.45 10.37
C ASN A 65 18.68 -0.94 9.65
N THR A 66 17.63 -1.75 9.55
CA THR A 66 16.34 -1.33 9.02
C THR A 66 15.79 -0.26 9.96
N PRO A 67 15.47 0.95 9.46
CA PRO A 67 15.08 2.04 10.33
C PRO A 67 13.64 1.85 10.78
N THR A 68 13.43 2.09 12.07
CA THR A 68 12.12 2.29 12.66
C THR A 68 11.28 3.31 11.87
N LEU A 69 10.09 2.90 11.42
CA LEU A 69 9.18 3.72 10.63
C LEU A 69 7.70 3.38 10.89
N PRO A 70 7.06 3.97 11.92
CA PRO A 70 5.64 3.72 12.20
C PRO A 70 4.70 4.34 11.15
N ARG A 71 5.20 5.30 10.36
CA ARG A 71 4.42 5.96 9.31
C ARG A 71 5.28 6.59 8.22
N TYR A 72 4.71 6.73 7.04
CA TYR A 72 5.28 7.46 5.91
C TYR A 72 4.29 8.51 5.34
N PRO A 73 4.73 9.75 5.07
CA PRO A 73 6.04 10.29 5.42
C PRO A 73 6.17 10.41 6.94
N LEU A 74 7.38 10.25 7.49
CA LEU A 74 7.61 10.29 8.94
C LEU A 74 7.19 11.65 9.53
N PHE A 75 7.55 12.73 8.84
CA PHE A 75 7.18 14.10 9.18
C PHE A 75 6.15 14.65 8.19
N GLY A 76 5.24 15.52 8.67
CA GLY A 76 4.18 16.10 7.85
C GLY A 76 2.92 15.23 7.77
N GLY A 77 1.95 15.64 6.95
CA GLY A 77 0.63 14.98 6.85
C GLY A 77 0.53 13.90 5.79
N ALA A 78 1.02 14.19 4.57
CA ALA A 78 0.87 13.32 3.40
C ALA A 78 2.05 13.51 2.42
N GLU A 79 2.29 12.48 1.62
CA GLU A 79 3.21 12.47 0.47
C GLU A 79 2.42 12.61 -0.84
N HIS A 80 3.09 13.04 -1.90
CA HIS A 80 2.51 13.17 -3.23
C HIS A 80 3.32 12.40 -4.28
N ARG A 81 2.64 11.68 -5.16
CA ARG A 81 3.30 11.00 -6.29
C ARG A 81 2.45 11.08 -7.56
N TYR A 82 3.09 11.13 -8.72
CA TYR A 82 2.36 11.03 -9.99
C TYR A 82 2.16 9.56 -10.37
N VAL A 83 0.91 9.16 -10.62
CA VAL A 83 0.55 7.81 -11.06
C VAL A 83 0.14 7.87 -12.53
N PRO A 84 0.93 7.28 -13.46
CA PRO A 84 0.71 7.38 -14.91
C PRO A 84 -0.31 6.35 -15.44
N HIS A 85 -1.17 5.81 -14.57
CA HIS A 85 -2.15 4.78 -14.91
C HIS A 85 -3.36 4.86 -13.96
N PRO A 86 -4.54 4.34 -14.36
CA PRO A 86 -5.64 4.07 -13.43
C PRO A 86 -5.18 3.18 -12.29
N VAL A 87 -5.80 3.35 -11.14
CA VAL A 87 -5.59 2.51 -9.96
C VAL A 87 -6.83 1.64 -9.75
N THR A 88 -6.63 0.32 -9.68
CA THR A 88 -7.66 -0.66 -9.31
C THR A 88 -7.37 -1.36 -8.00
N GLU A 89 -6.10 -1.35 -7.55
CA GLU A 89 -5.68 -2.02 -6.33
C GLU A 89 -4.65 -1.17 -5.59
N VAL A 90 -4.74 -1.22 -4.26
CA VAL A 90 -3.68 -0.78 -3.34
C VAL A 90 -3.06 -2.05 -2.76
N CYS A 91 -1.74 -2.19 -2.88
CA CYS A 91 -1.03 -3.38 -2.45
C CYS A 91 0.09 -3.02 -1.48
N ALA A 92 0.38 -3.94 -0.56
CA ALA A 92 1.50 -3.86 0.35
C ALA A 92 2.15 -5.25 0.44
N PHE A 93 3.46 -5.27 0.29
CA PHE A 93 4.34 -6.43 0.45
C PHE A 93 5.45 -5.99 1.40
N VAL A 94 5.15 -6.06 2.69
CA VAL A 94 5.95 -5.42 3.75
C VAL A 94 6.25 -6.44 4.82
N GLY A 95 7.55 -6.71 4.99
CA GLY A 95 8.11 -7.39 6.14
C GLY A 95 8.57 -6.39 7.19
N GLU A 96 9.00 -6.92 8.31
CA GLU A 96 9.49 -6.22 9.48
C GLU A 96 10.68 -7.03 10.02
N ASP A 97 11.76 -6.34 10.40
CA ASP A 97 12.93 -6.98 10.96
C ASP A 97 12.97 -6.77 12.47
N ASP A 98 12.73 -7.83 13.24
CA ASP A 98 12.71 -7.84 14.71
C ASP A 98 14.13 -7.73 15.34
N THR A 99 15.05 -6.96 14.74
CA THR A 99 16.44 -6.72 15.17
C THR A 99 17.26 -8.00 15.45
N GLY A 100 16.88 -9.14 14.87
CA GLY A 100 17.53 -10.44 15.05
C GLY A 100 17.20 -11.17 16.36
N ILE A 101 16.11 -10.82 17.06
CA ILE A 101 15.64 -11.53 18.26
C ILE A 101 14.63 -12.64 17.91
N ASN A 102 13.81 -12.44 16.87
CA ASN A 102 12.80 -13.40 16.37
C ASN A 102 12.88 -13.55 14.83
N ASP A 103 12.04 -14.43 14.25
CA ASP A 103 11.86 -14.53 12.79
C ASP A 103 11.09 -13.28 12.30
N ASP A 104 11.56 -12.66 11.21
CA ASP A 104 10.91 -11.51 10.56
C ASP A 104 9.38 -11.66 10.45
N ASP A 105 8.65 -10.66 10.94
CA ASP A 105 7.21 -10.63 10.86
C ASP A 105 6.75 -10.08 9.49
N ILE A 106 5.73 -10.71 8.91
CA ILE A 106 5.07 -10.18 7.71
C ILE A 106 3.95 -9.25 8.15
N LEU A 107 4.08 -7.94 7.87
CA LEU A 107 3.05 -6.94 8.18
C LEU A 107 1.92 -6.96 7.15
N ALA A 108 2.26 -7.12 5.87
CA ALA A 108 1.28 -7.19 4.80
C ALA A 108 1.81 -7.99 3.61
N ASP A 109 0.98 -8.87 3.07
CA ASP A 109 1.23 -9.57 1.80
C ASP A 109 -0.07 -9.64 1.00
N GLY A 110 -0.30 -8.63 0.16
CA GLY A 110 -1.42 -8.66 -0.77
C GLY A 110 -1.94 -7.31 -1.21
N CYS A 111 -3.16 -7.34 -1.73
CA CYS A 111 -3.83 -6.21 -2.36
C CYS A 111 -5.27 -6.10 -1.89
N VAL A 112 -5.79 -4.88 -1.84
CA VAL A 112 -7.21 -4.58 -1.67
C VAL A 112 -7.73 -3.74 -2.84
N PRO A 113 -9.01 -3.91 -3.25
CA PRO A 113 -9.59 -3.12 -4.34
C PRO A 113 -9.62 -1.63 -4.01
N TYR A 114 -9.17 -0.79 -4.94
CA TYR A 114 -9.28 0.66 -4.83
C TYR A 114 -10.69 1.12 -5.20
N THR A 115 -11.31 1.91 -4.33
CA THR A 115 -12.69 2.40 -4.48
C THR A 115 -12.81 3.92 -4.44
N GLY A 116 -11.69 4.66 -4.32
CA GLY A 116 -11.64 6.11 -4.21
C GLY A 116 -10.75 6.60 -3.05
N PRO A 117 -10.73 7.90 -2.74
CA PRO A 117 -10.09 8.38 -1.51
C PRO A 117 -10.67 7.68 -0.26
N GLY A 118 -9.81 7.26 0.67
CA GLY A 118 -10.18 6.45 1.82
C GLY A 118 -8.99 5.70 2.42
N GLU A 119 -9.28 4.84 3.40
CA GLU A 119 -8.28 4.01 4.08
C GLU A 119 -8.30 2.58 3.51
N TYR A 120 -7.10 2.05 3.28
CA TYR A 120 -6.87 0.73 2.70
C TYR A 120 -5.93 -0.04 3.62
N THR A 121 -6.47 -0.93 4.44
CA THR A 121 -5.70 -1.78 5.34
C THR A 121 -5.45 -3.13 4.71
N ILE A 122 -4.18 -3.50 4.58
CA ILE A 122 -3.70 -4.82 4.19
C ILE A 122 -3.05 -5.42 5.44
N SER A 123 -3.43 -6.63 5.79
CA SER A 123 -2.94 -7.31 7.00
C SER A 123 -2.36 -8.66 6.67
N ALA A 124 -1.36 -9.07 7.43
CA ALA A 124 -0.83 -10.42 7.46
C ALA A 124 -0.75 -10.91 8.91
N GLU A 125 -0.03 -12.00 9.15
CA GLU A 125 0.02 -12.61 10.48
C GLU A 125 0.73 -11.72 11.52
N GLY A 126 1.79 -11.04 11.12
CA GLY A 126 2.63 -10.20 11.97
C GLY A 126 2.02 -8.83 12.26
N GLY A 127 1.27 -8.25 11.32
CA GLY A 127 0.74 -6.91 11.50
C GLY A 127 -0.17 -6.39 10.40
N SER A 128 -0.09 -5.09 10.15
CA SER A 128 -0.83 -4.45 9.05
C SER A 128 -0.16 -3.20 8.51
N VAL A 129 -0.45 -2.91 7.24
CA VAL A 129 -0.13 -1.67 6.56
C VAL A 129 -1.44 -0.98 6.17
N THR A 130 -1.62 0.26 6.60
CA THR A 130 -2.79 1.07 6.24
C THR A 130 -2.37 2.24 5.37
N VAL A 131 -2.85 2.27 4.13
CA VAL A 131 -2.65 3.37 3.19
C VAL A 131 -3.87 4.28 3.22
N THR A 132 -3.69 5.54 3.61
CA THR A 132 -4.74 6.56 3.52
C THR A 132 -4.55 7.35 2.24
N VAL A 133 -5.49 7.25 1.29
CA VAL A 133 -5.52 8.06 0.07
C VAL A 133 -6.43 9.27 0.31
N TYR A 134 -5.86 10.47 0.34
CA TYR A 134 -6.60 11.71 0.55
C TYR A 134 -7.22 12.26 -0.74
N ASN A 135 -6.51 12.11 -1.85
CA ASN A 135 -6.96 12.58 -3.16
C ASN A 135 -6.25 11.80 -4.28
N PHE A 136 -6.93 11.62 -5.41
CA PHE A 136 -6.35 11.09 -6.64
C PHE A 136 -7.06 11.63 -7.88
N GLY A 137 -6.34 12.42 -8.68
CA GLY A 137 -6.85 13.05 -9.91
C GLY A 137 -6.10 14.32 -10.28
#